data_AF-A0A969KH10-F1
#
_entry.id   AF-A0A969KH10-F1
#
_cell.length_a   1.000
_cell.length_b   1.000
_cell.length_c   1.000
_cell.angle_alpha   90.00
_cell.angle_beta   90.00
_cell.angle_gamma   90.00
#
_symmetry.space_group_name_H-M   'P 1'
#
loop_
_entity.id
_entity.type
_entity.pdbx_description
1 polymer ?
#
loop_
_entity_poly.entity_id
_entity_poly.type
_entity_poly.pdbx_seq_one_letter_code
_entity_poly.pdbx_strand_id
1 'polypeptide(L)'
;GVGLFRQPKSKIFVLQATMRCLRAIGETQQTGLVFLSEDNRQILEDELAQNFRCSISEMEGSGSNGEVITVHVRTQKKIKLKRVRHQYTIKEKTITPGIDLELAQALTPENLEQYQLTRISQSGLNFKDPINTKKKIEDVTQVREKREFSELTLAAEIARYLNKPCLWLQPILSMTTDGLRAILDAVNTHNELLYDWIIPRLFKEFYAIEDYKRNEEYEVELIKLNQDGYRITSKPDRTVKYNDKRVTDYLEKSFHLDTYCFDSLPEQQYFWRLLKNQKIKEVYFTGMLTHGQSEFFIQYIDPDSHTIRSYYPDFLYQKEDGTYVIVEVKADFMINDPTIQAKKEFAQQMAIASGMTYTMVPSSQAKNVEIT
;
A
#
# COMPACT_ATOMS: atom_id res chain seq x y z
N GLY A 1 23.30 15.12 -7.46
CA GLY A 1 22.60 16.41 -7.57
C GLY A 1 22.19 16.66 -9.01
N VAL A 2 21.17 17.48 -9.23
CA VAL A 2 20.62 17.84 -10.56
C VAL A 2 20.44 19.35 -10.63
N GLY A 3 20.78 19.96 -11.77
CA GLY A 3 20.58 21.38 -12.03
C GLY A 3 19.81 21.59 -13.34
N LEU A 4 18.63 22.21 -13.26
CA LEU A 4 17.77 22.50 -14.41
C LEU A 4 17.53 24.02 -14.52
N PHE A 5 18.42 24.68 -15.25
CA PHE A 5 18.33 26.11 -15.51
C PHE A 5 17.50 26.45 -16.76
N ARG A 6 17.56 25.62 -17.81
CA ARG A 6 16.82 25.84 -19.06
C ARG A 6 15.46 25.18 -18.98
N GLN A 7 14.44 25.84 -19.50
CA GLN A 7 13.11 25.25 -19.63
C GLN A 7 13.14 24.14 -20.70
N PRO A 8 12.87 22.87 -20.34
CA PRO A 8 12.86 21.78 -21.29
C PRO A 8 11.58 21.82 -22.15
N LYS A 9 11.66 21.23 -23.35
CA LYS A 9 10.48 21.11 -24.25
C LYS A 9 9.38 20.20 -23.69
N SER A 10 9.72 19.29 -22.79
CA SER A 10 8.79 18.36 -22.14
C SER A 10 8.74 18.63 -20.65
N LYS A 11 7.53 18.87 -20.13
CA LYS A 11 7.29 19.12 -18.70
C LYS A 11 7.65 17.91 -17.83
N ILE A 12 7.34 16.70 -18.33
CA ILE A 12 7.65 15.41 -17.69
C ILE A 12 9.17 15.23 -17.48
N PHE A 13 10.02 15.84 -18.31
CA PHE A 13 11.47 15.75 -18.15
C PHE A 13 11.95 16.33 -16.82
N VAL A 14 11.33 17.42 -16.35
CA VAL A 14 11.67 18.05 -15.07
C VAL A 14 11.42 17.07 -13.93
N LEU A 15 10.24 16.44 -13.91
CA LEU A 15 9.88 15.42 -12.92
C LEU A 15 10.84 14.23 -12.95
N GLN A 16 11.12 13.68 -14.13
CA GLN A 16 11.98 12.51 -14.27
C GLN A 16 13.44 12.78 -13.84
N ALA A 17 13.98 13.95 -14.18
CA ALA A 17 15.33 14.33 -13.77
C ALA A 17 15.43 14.53 -12.25
N THR A 18 14.44 15.20 -11.64
CA THR A 18 14.35 15.37 -10.18
C THR A 18 14.23 14.01 -9.49
N MET A 19 13.30 13.15 -9.93
CA MET A 19 13.07 11.83 -9.32
C MET A 19 14.28 10.89 -9.48
N ARG A 20 15.02 10.99 -10.59
CA ARG A 20 16.26 10.24 -10.77
C ARG A 20 17.33 10.64 -9.76
N CYS A 21 17.37 11.90 -9.33
CA CYS A 21 18.26 12.36 -8.27
C CYS A 21 17.87 11.83 -6.89
N LEU A 22 16.58 11.60 -6.67
CA LEU A 22 16.02 11.17 -5.38
C LEU A 22 15.84 9.64 -5.27
N ARG A 23 16.31 8.90 -6.27
CA ARG A 23 16.31 7.45 -6.25
C ARG A 23 17.33 6.93 -5.24
N ALA A 24 17.00 5.84 -4.55
CA ALA A 24 17.95 5.13 -3.68
C ALA A 24 19.15 4.62 -4.50
N ILE A 25 20.37 4.98 -4.07
CA ILE A 25 21.65 4.56 -4.68
C ILE A 25 22.33 3.46 -3.83
N GLY A 26 21.91 3.29 -2.58
CA GLY A 26 22.40 2.27 -1.64
C GLY A 26 21.58 2.24 -0.35
N GLU A 27 22.07 1.51 0.66
CA GLU A 27 21.39 1.35 1.97
C GLU A 27 21.53 2.56 2.91
N THR A 28 22.37 3.53 2.53
CA THR A 28 22.61 4.75 3.29
C THR A 28 21.84 5.94 2.72
N GLN A 29 21.23 6.73 3.60
CA GLN A 29 20.54 7.95 3.20
C GLN A 29 21.56 9.01 2.79
N GLN A 30 21.34 9.61 1.62
CA GLN A 30 22.20 10.64 1.04
C GLN A 30 21.38 11.88 0.68
N THR A 31 21.98 13.06 0.83
CA THR A 31 21.32 14.32 0.49
C THR A 31 21.37 14.55 -1.03
N GLY A 32 20.21 14.53 -1.67
CA GLY A 32 20.06 14.93 -3.07
C GLY A 32 19.96 16.45 -3.19
N LEU A 33 20.87 17.07 -3.96
CA LEU A 33 20.82 18.50 -4.27
C LEU A 33 20.10 18.72 -5.60
N VAL A 34 18.98 19.43 -5.61
CA VAL A 34 18.25 19.79 -6.84
C VAL A 34 18.19 21.32 -6.96
N PHE A 35 18.70 21.86 -8.06
CA PHE A 35 18.71 23.28 -8.38
C PHE A 35 17.79 23.54 -9.57
N LEU A 36 16.74 24.34 -9.38
CA LEU A 36 15.75 24.64 -10.42
C LEU A 36 15.69 26.16 -10.65
N SER A 37 15.44 26.58 -11.89
CA SER A 37 14.93 27.92 -12.16
C SER A 37 13.47 28.04 -11.68
N GLU A 38 12.99 29.27 -11.46
CA GLU A 38 11.62 29.53 -10.97
C GLU A 38 10.56 28.88 -11.88
N ASP A 39 10.73 28.99 -13.21
CA ASP A 39 9.82 28.37 -14.18
C ASP A 39 9.80 26.83 -14.08
N ASN A 40 10.98 26.21 -13.89
CA ASN A 40 11.08 24.76 -13.74
C ASN A 40 10.57 24.27 -12.38
N ARG A 41 10.67 25.11 -11.35
CA ARG A 41 10.08 24.84 -10.03
C ARG A 41 8.56 24.75 -10.13
N GLN A 42 7.91 25.71 -10.81
CA GLN A 42 6.46 25.65 -11.00
C GLN A 42 6.03 24.43 -11.82
N ILE A 43 6.78 24.07 -12.86
CA ILE A 43 6.50 22.85 -13.65
C ILE A 43 6.60 21.59 -12.78
N LEU A 44 7.61 21.50 -11.91
CA LEU A 44 7.76 20.37 -11.01
C LEU A 44 6.62 20.31 -9.99
N GLU A 45 6.21 21.45 -9.44
CA GLU A 45 5.07 21.55 -8.50
C GLU A 45 3.78 21.03 -9.16
N ASP A 46 3.47 21.49 -10.37
CA ASP A 46 2.28 21.07 -11.12
C ASP A 46 2.31 19.56 -11.41
N GLU A 47 3.47 19.03 -11.83
CA GLU A 47 3.65 17.61 -12.15
C GLU A 47 3.60 16.73 -10.89
N LEU A 48 4.16 17.18 -9.76
CA LEU A 48 4.07 16.47 -8.48
C LEU A 48 2.64 16.44 -7.96
N ALA A 49 1.91 17.55 -8.06
CA ALA A 49 0.51 17.63 -7.65
C ALA A 49 -0.37 16.71 -8.51
N GLN A 50 -0.15 16.67 -9.83
CA GLN A 50 -0.92 15.83 -10.74
C GLN A 50 -0.62 14.34 -10.61
N ASN A 51 0.66 13.96 -10.50
CA ASN A 51 1.07 12.54 -10.53
C ASN A 51 1.15 11.91 -9.13
N PHE A 52 1.46 12.70 -8.10
CA PHE A 52 1.75 12.20 -6.75
C PHE A 52 0.96 12.91 -5.64
N ARG A 53 0.15 13.92 -5.96
CA ARG A 53 -0.61 14.75 -5.00
C ARG A 53 0.27 15.28 -3.87
N CYS A 54 1.49 15.65 -4.19
CA CYS A 54 2.51 16.12 -3.25
C CYS A 54 3.03 17.49 -3.72
N SER A 55 3.50 18.33 -2.80
CA SER A 55 4.09 19.64 -3.11
C SER A 55 5.62 19.64 -2.96
N ILE A 56 6.32 20.58 -3.60
CA ILE A 56 7.76 20.75 -3.37
C ILE A 56 8.01 21.16 -1.91
N SER A 57 7.08 21.89 -1.28
CA SER A 57 7.19 22.26 0.14
C SER A 57 7.15 21.05 1.10
N GLU A 58 6.40 19.99 0.75
CA GLU A 58 6.43 18.72 1.48
C GLU A 58 7.76 17.99 1.31
N MET A 59 8.41 18.14 0.15
CA MET A 59 9.74 17.58 -0.13
C MET A 59 10.89 18.39 0.49
N GLU A 60 10.76 19.72 0.57
CA GLU A 60 11.70 20.66 1.20
C GLU A 60 11.56 20.67 2.74
N GLY A 61 10.40 20.25 3.26
CA GLY A 61 9.96 20.37 4.65
C GLY A 61 10.73 19.58 5.72
N SER A 62 11.91 19.03 5.41
CA SER A 62 12.74 18.29 6.37
C SER A 62 14.08 18.97 6.69
N GLY A 63 14.35 20.16 6.13
CA GLY A 63 15.70 20.74 6.11
C GLY A 63 15.83 22.16 6.65
N SER A 64 15.58 22.39 7.94
CA SER A 64 16.33 23.43 8.65
C SER A 64 16.48 23.09 10.14
N ASN A 65 17.73 23.00 10.59
CA ASN A 65 18.21 22.76 11.97
C ASN A 65 18.41 21.29 12.46
N GLY A 66 18.41 20.29 11.57
CA GLY A 66 18.83 18.93 11.94
C GLY A 66 20.33 18.71 11.72
N GLU A 67 21.00 18.00 12.62
CA GLU A 67 22.37 17.53 12.44
C GLU A 67 22.37 16.12 11.82
N VAL A 68 23.30 15.86 10.91
CA VAL A 68 23.50 14.50 10.36
C VAL A 68 24.30 13.69 11.37
N ILE A 69 23.71 12.63 11.89
CA ILE A 69 24.30 11.75 12.89
C ILE A 69 24.54 10.37 12.25
N THR A 70 25.75 9.83 12.42
CA THR A 70 26.04 8.44 12.06
C THR A 70 25.72 7.54 13.25
N VAL A 71 24.79 6.61 13.05
CA VAL A 71 24.28 5.67 14.04
C VAL A 71 24.86 4.29 13.79
N HIS A 72 25.49 3.69 14.79
CA HIS A 72 26.08 2.34 14.70
C HIS A 72 25.24 1.30 15.43
N VAL A 73 25.23 0.10 14.85
CA VAL A 73 24.56 -1.06 15.44
C VAL A 73 25.43 -1.65 16.53
N ARG A 74 24.85 -1.81 17.72
CA ARG A 74 25.51 -2.41 18.88
C ARG A 74 25.13 -3.86 19.09
N THR A 75 23.87 -4.18 18.89
CA THR A 75 23.35 -5.53 19.16
C THR A 75 22.36 -5.90 18.08
N GLN A 76 22.64 -6.99 17.37
CA GLN A 76 21.71 -7.58 16.41
C GLN A 76 20.70 -8.45 17.15
N LYS A 77 19.42 -8.26 16.81
CA LYS A 77 18.32 -9.03 17.38
C LYS A 77 17.47 -9.57 16.24
N LYS A 78 17.17 -10.86 16.33
CA LYS A 78 16.26 -11.56 15.43
C LYS A 78 14.98 -11.86 16.19
N ILE A 79 13.84 -11.65 15.54
CA ILE A 79 12.54 -12.04 16.10
C ILE A 79 11.88 -13.03 15.17
N LYS A 80 11.12 -13.96 15.76
CA LYS A 80 10.31 -14.93 15.02
C LYS A 80 8.94 -14.33 14.77
N LEU A 81 8.56 -14.23 13.51
CA LEU A 81 7.24 -13.81 13.06
C LEU A 81 6.50 -14.97 12.42
N LYS A 82 5.18 -14.88 12.43
CA LYS A 82 4.29 -15.79 11.69
C LYS A 82 3.59 -14.98 10.62
N ARG A 83 3.76 -15.38 9.36
CA ARG A 83 2.95 -14.87 8.27
C ARG A 83 1.88 -15.89 7.90
N VAL A 84 0.66 -15.41 7.73
CA VAL A 84 -0.43 -16.20 7.13
C VAL A 84 -0.27 -16.09 5.62
N ARG A 85 0.15 -17.18 4.99
CA ARG A 85 0.19 -17.27 3.53
C ARG A 85 -1.09 -17.96 3.07
N HIS A 86 -1.91 -17.25 2.31
CA HIS A 86 -3.00 -17.85 1.55
C HIS A 86 -2.43 -18.40 0.26
N GLN A 87 -2.52 -19.71 0.08
CA GLN A 87 -2.18 -20.37 -1.17
C GLN A 87 -3.47 -20.90 -1.78
N TYR A 88 -3.85 -20.32 -2.92
CA TYR A 88 -4.98 -20.80 -3.69
C TYR A 88 -4.51 -21.88 -4.65
N THR A 89 -5.12 -23.06 -4.55
CA THR A 89 -4.92 -24.13 -5.53
C THR A 89 -6.19 -24.31 -6.32
N ILE A 90 -6.05 -24.37 -7.63
CA ILE A 90 -7.16 -24.59 -8.55
C ILE A 90 -7.23 -26.09 -8.82
N LYS A 91 -8.39 -26.71 -8.53
CA LYS A 91 -8.68 -28.09 -8.93
C LYS A 91 -9.73 -28.12 -10.02
N GLU A 92 -9.51 -28.94 -11.03
CA GLU A 92 -10.49 -29.13 -12.10
C GLU A 92 -11.68 -29.94 -11.59
N LYS A 93 -12.88 -29.47 -11.92
CA LYS A 93 -14.14 -30.18 -11.66
C LYS A 93 -14.48 -31.08 -12.83
N THR A 94 -15.20 -32.16 -12.54
CA THR A 94 -15.89 -32.92 -13.58
C THR A 94 -17.06 -32.11 -14.10
N ILE A 95 -17.06 -31.84 -15.39
CA ILE A 95 -18.07 -31.00 -16.02
C ILE A 95 -19.37 -31.77 -16.16
N THR A 96 -20.44 -31.15 -15.70
CA THR A 96 -21.80 -31.65 -15.92
C THR A 96 -22.40 -30.94 -17.14
N PRO A 97 -23.08 -31.67 -18.03
CA PRO A 97 -23.87 -31.06 -19.09
C PRO A 97 -24.96 -30.14 -18.53
N GLY A 98 -25.31 -29.06 -19.24
CA GLY A 98 -26.37 -28.14 -18.83
C GLY A 98 -25.91 -27.07 -17.84
N ILE A 99 -24.70 -26.54 -18.01
CA ILE A 99 -24.23 -25.38 -17.24
C ILE A 99 -25.17 -24.21 -17.47
N ASP A 100 -25.70 -23.65 -16.38
CA ASP A 100 -26.49 -22.42 -16.41
C ASP A 100 -25.58 -21.21 -16.22
N LEU A 101 -25.51 -20.36 -17.25
CA LEU A 101 -24.75 -19.10 -17.17
C LEU A 101 -25.59 -17.96 -16.63
N GLU A 102 -26.86 -18.21 -16.29
CA GLU A 102 -27.81 -17.24 -15.78
C GLU A 102 -27.90 -16.01 -16.71
N LEU A 103 -27.85 -16.24 -18.04
CA LEU A 103 -27.73 -15.16 -19.02
C LEU A 103 -28.91 -14.19 -18.96
N ALA A 104 -30.11 -14.72 -18.67
CA ALA A 104 -31.31 -13.89 -18.46
C ALA A 104 -31.14 -12.89 -17.30
N GLN A 105 -30.42 -13.26 -16.23
CA GLN A 105 -30.13 -12.36 -15.13
C GLN A 105 -29.07 -11.31 -15.53
N ALA A 106 -28.08 -11.71 -16.33
CA ALA A 106 -27.04 -10.82 -16.85
C ALA A 106 -27.64 -9.66 -17.68
N LEU A 107 -28.71 -9.95 -18.41
CA LEU A 107 -29.38 -9.03 -19.34
C LEU A 107 -30.49 -8.19 -18.68
N THR A 108 -30.61 -8.22 -17.35
CA THR A 108 -31.54 -7.34 -16.64
C THR A 108 -31.08 -5.88 -16.69
N PRO A 109 -32.00 -4.89 -16.72
CA PRO A 109 -31.62 -3.47 -16.77
C PRO A 109 -30.67 -3.04 -15.66
N GLU A 110 -30.85 -3.57 -14.44
CA GLU A 110 -30.01 -3.29 -13.26
C GLU A 110 -28.55 -3.73 -13.48
N ASN A 111 -28.32 -4.92 -14.05
CA ASN A 111 -26.98 -5.44 -14.32
C ASN A 111 -26.34 -4.81 -15.56
N LEU A 112 -27.14 -4.29 -16.49
CA LEU A 112 -26.64 -3.61 -17.68
C LEU A 112 -26.32 -2.12 -17.43
N GLU A 113 -26.86 -1.52 -16.37
CA GLU A 113 -26.63 -0.12 -16.02
C GLU A 113 -25.13 0.17 -15.80
N GLN A 114 -24.38 -0.75 -15.19
CA GLN A 114 -22.94 -0.61 -14.96
C GLN A 114 -22.11 -0.52 -16.26
N TYR A 115 -22.66 -1.00 -17.39
CA TYR A 115 -22.00 -0.95 -18.69
C TYR A 115 -22.35 0.30 -19.50
N GLN A 116 -23.26 1.15 -18.99
CA GLN A 116 -23.67 2.38 -19.67
C GLN A 116 -22.56 3.45 -19.60
N LEU A 117 -22.24 4.05 -20.74
CA LEU A 117 -21.37 5.23 -20.78
C LEU A 117 -22.23 6.47 -20.59
N THR A 118 -22.14 7.10 -19.43
CA THR A 118 -22.79 8.38 -19.17
C THR A 118 -21.85 9.54 -19.48
N ARG A 119 -22.26 10.46 -20.36
CA ARG A 119 -21.62 11.76 -20.55
C ARG A 119 -22.32 12.78 -19.65
N ILE A 120 -21.55 13.41 -18.76
CA ILE A 120 -22.03 14.52 -17.94
C ILE A 120 -21.57 15.81 -18.60
N SER A 121 -22.50 16.55 -19.19
CA SER A 121 -22.26 17.86 -19.79
C SER A 121 -22.68 18.95 -18.81
N GLN A 122 -21.75 19.87 -18.51
CA GLN A 122 -21.99 21.03 -17.66
C GLN A 122 -21.77 22.32 -18.47
N SER A 123 -22.79 23.16 -18.59
CA SER A 123 -22.70 24.44 -19.28
C SER A 123 -22.48 25.57 -18.28
N GLY A 124 -21.29 26.17 -18.30
CA GLY A 124 -20.92 27.38 -17.57
C GLY A 124 -20.42 27.17 -16.13
N LEU A 125 -19.35 27.89 -15.76
CA LEU A 125 -18.90 28.11 -14.38
C LEU A 125 -19.53 29.42 -13.89
N ASN A 126 -20.80 29.41 -13.48
CA ASN A 126 -21.42 30.60 -12.90
C ASN A 126 -21.00 30.71 -11.42
N PHE A 127 -19.98 31.54 -11.15
CA PHE A 127 -19.43 31.80 -9.81
C PHE A 127 -20.41 32.45 -8.81
N LYS A 128 -21.62 32.84 -9.25
CA LYS A 128 -22.61 33.55 -8.42
C LYS A 128 -23.68 32.66 -7.81
N ASP A 129 -23.89 31.44 -8.32
CA ASP A 129 -24.86 30.49 -7.78
C ASP A 129 -24.39 29.04 -8.00
N PRO A 130 -23.55 28.49 -7.11
CA PRO A 130 -23.02 27.13 -7.24
C PRO A 130 -24.09 26.03 -7.10
N ILE A 131 -25.31 26.38 -6.69
CA ILE A 131 -26.37 25.43 -6.35
C ILE A 131 -27.23 25.06 -7.58
N ASN A 132 -27.23 25.86 -8.66
CA ASN A 132 -28.19 25.71 -9.76
C ASN A 132 -27.55 25.41 -11.13
N THR A 133 -26.40 24.73 -11.14
CA THR A 133 -25.76 24.31 -12.39
C THR A 133 -26.46 23.05 -12.93
N LYS A 134 -27.25 23.20 -14.00
CA LYS A 134 -27.93 22.07 -14.65
C LYS A 134 -26.92 21.11 -15.27
N LYS A 135 -26.66 19.99 -14.59
CA LYS A 135 -25.92 18.85 -15.16
C LYS A 135 -26.85 18.08 -16.08
N LYS A 136 -26.46 17.91 -17.34
CA LYS A 136 -27.16 17.02 -18.28
C LYS A 136 -26.40 15.69 -18.33
N ILE A 137 -27.06 14.62 -17.94
CA ILE A 137 -26.56 13.25 -18.04
C ILE A 137 -27.15 12.65 -19.31
N GLU A 138 -26.30 12.20 -20.23
CA GLU A 138 -26.69 11.56 -21.49
C GLU A 138 -26.05 10.19 -21.58
N ASP A 139 -26.82 9.17 -21.97
CA ASP A 139 -26.29 7.86 -22.33
C ASP A 139 -25.64 7.94 -23.73
N VAL A 140 -24.34 7.67 -23.79
CA VAL A 140 -23.51 7.63 -25.01
C VAL A 140 -22.87 6.26 -25.23
N THR A 141 -23.47 5.19 -24.69
CA THR A 141 -22.95 3.80 -24.80
C THR A 141 -22.69 3.37 -26.24
N GLN A 142 -23.45 3.91 -27.19
CA GLN A 142 -23.28 3.66 -28.63
C GLN A 142 -21.93 4.13 -29.22
N VAL A 143 -21.21 5.00 -28.51
CA VAL A 143 -19.88 5.49 -28.92
C VAL A 143 -18.76 4.49 -28.58
N ARG A 144 -19.02 3.49 -27.72
CA ARG A 144 -18.01 2.48 -27.37
C ARG A 144 -17.68 1.64 -28.59
N GLU A 145 -16.39 1.51 -28.89
CA GLU A 145 -15.90 0.56 -29.89
C GLU A 145 -16.16 -0.85 -29.37
N LYS A 146 -16.93 -1.64 -30.14
CA LYS A 146 -17.26 -3.03 -29.83
C LYS A 146 -16.51 -3.95 -30.78
N ARG A 147 -15.95 -5.02 -30.23
CA ARG A 147 -15.44 -6.14 -31.01
C ARG A 147 -16.61 -7.03 -31.39
N GLU A 148 -16.71 -7.35 -32.66
CA GLU A 148 -17.60 -8.39 -33.15
C GLU A 148 -16.93 -9.76 -33.00
N PHE A 149 -17.57 -10.63 -32.25
CA PHE A 149 -17.18 -12.01 -32.08
C PHE A 149 -17.94 -12.91 -33.05
N SER A 150 -17.27 -13.94 -33.54
CA SER A 150 -17.89 -15.12 -34.13
C SER A 150 -17.87 -16.25 -33.10
N GLU A 151 -18.59 -17.33 -33.35
CA GLU A 151 -18.56 -18.51 -32.46
C GLU A 151 -17.12 -19.00 -32.19
N LEU A 152 -16.27 -18.98 -33.23
CA LEU A 152 -14.88 -19.39 -33.13
C LEU A 152 -14.04 -18.41 -32.30
N THR A 153 -14.17 -17.10 -32.53
CA THR A 153 -13.37 -16.12 -31.80
C THR A 153 -13.85 -15.95 -30.35
N LEU A 154 -15.15 -16.14 -30.09
CA LEU A 154 -15.72 -16.19 -28.74
C LEU A 154 -15.16 -17.39 -27.97
N ALA A 155 -15.22 -18.59 -28.55
CA ALA A 155 -14.68 -19.79 -27.92
C ALA A 155 -13.16 -19.66 -27.69
N ALA A 156 -12.42 -19.07 -28.63
CA ALA A 156 -10.99 -18.82 -28.48
C ALA A 156 -10.68 -17.83 -27.35
N GLU A 157 -11.45 -16.75 -27.22
CA GLU A 157 -11.27 -15.77 -26.15
C GLU A 157 -11.53 -16.41 -24.77
N ILE A 158 -12.64 -17.12 -24.61
CA ILE A 158 -12.96 -17.81 -23.35
C ILE A 158 -11.89 -18.87 -23.03
N ALA A 159 -11.48 -19.65 -24.03
CA ALA A 159 -10.45 -20.68 -23.89
C ALA A 159 -9.12 -20.10 -23.36
N ARG A 160 -8.75 -18.90 -23.79
CA ARG A 160 -7.55 -18.18 -23.33
C ARG A 160 -7.60 -17.89 -21.83
N TYR A 161 -8.74 -17.41 -21.32
CA TYR A 161 -8.89 -17.10 -19.88
C TYR A 161 -9.02 -18.34 -19.02
N LEU A 162 -9.67 -19.39 -19.53
CA LEU A 162 -9.86 -20.63 -18.81
C LEU A 162 -8.67 -21.59 -18.95
N ASN A 163 -7.66 -21.26 -19.76
CA ASN A 163 -6.52 -22.14 -20.09
C ASN A 163 -6.98 -23.54 -20.56
N LYS A 164 -7.98 -23.58 -21.45
CA LYS A 164 -8.56 -24.82 -22.02
C LYS A 164 -8.45 -24.84 -23.54
N PRO A 165 -8.44 -26.02 -24.19
CA PRO A 165 -8.47 -26.10 -25.66
C PRO A 165 -9.77 -25.55 -26.23
N CYS A 166 -9.70 -24.70 -27.25
CA CYS A 166 -10.86 -24.09 -27.89
C CYS A 166 -11.84 -25.12 -28.50
N LEU A 167 -11.30 -26.18 -29.13
CA LEU A 167 -12.08 -27.26 -29.73
C LEU A 167 -12.86 -28.09 -28.69
N TRP A 168 -12.38 -28.13 -27.47
CA TRP A 168 -13.04 -28.81 -26.36
C TRP A 168 -14.12 -27.93 -25.72
N LEU A 169 -13.91 -26.61 -25.70
CA LEU A 169 -14.84 -25.66 -25.08
C LEU A 169 -16.10 -25.42 -25.94
N GLN A 170 -15.96 -25.35 -27.25
CA GLN A 170 -17.07 -25.07 -28.17
C GLN A 170 -18.30 -26.00 -28.00
N PRO A 171 -18.15 -27.34 -27.89
CA PRO A 171 -19.31 -28.20 -27.62
C PRO A 171 -19.91 -27.94 -26.23
N ILE A 172 -19.10 -27.60 -25.22
CA ILE A 172 -19.58 -27.30 -23.86
C ILE A 172 -20.44 -26.03 -23.86
N LEU A 173 -20.00 -24.97 -24.55
CA LEU A 173 -20.80 -23.74 -24.70
C LEU A 173 -22.13 -24.02 -25.41
N SER A 174 -22.14 -24.96 -26.36
CA SER A 174 -23.36 -25.37 -27.07
C SER A 174 -24.31 -26.19 -26.18
N MET A 175 -23.79 -26.84 -25.13
CA MET A 175 -24.54 -27.65 -24.16
C MET A 175 -24.92 -26.88 -22.89
N THR A 176 -24.66 -25.57 -22.83
CA THR A 176 -25.20 -24.69 -21.78
C THR A 176 -26.71 -24.59 -21.89
N THR A 177 -27.39 -24.20 -20.81
CA THR A 177 -28.85 -23.96 -20.83
C THR A 177 -29.25 -22.86 -21.81
N ASP A 178 -28.41 -21.83 -21.91
CA ASP A 178 -28.61 -20.66 -22.79
C ASP A 178 -28.27 -20.97 -24.26
N GLY A 179 -27.26 -21.82 -24.48
CA GLY A 179 -26.75 -22.20 -25.80
C GLY A 179 -25.79 -21.16 -26.40
N LEU A 180 -24.89 -21.64 -27.26
CA LEU A 180 -23.81 -20.83 -27.84
C LEU A 180 -24.31 -19.59 -28.60
N ARG A 181 -25.44 -19.71 -29.30
CA ARG A 181 -26.01 -18.61 -30.10
C ARG A 181 -26.48 -17.44 -29.22
N ALA A 182 -27.21 -17.73 -28.14
CA ALA A 182 -27.69 -16.69 -27.24
C ALA A 182 -26.53 -15.98 -26.52
N ILE A 183 -25.51 -16.75 -26.11
CA ILE A 183 -24.29 -16.21 -25.51
C ILE A 183 -23.58 -15.27 -26.51
N LEU A 184 -23.45 -15.69 -27.77
CA LEU A 184 -22.82 -14.88 -28.82
C LEU A 184 -23.58 -13.56 -29.05
N ASP A 185 -24.91 -13.63 -29.17
CA ASP A 185 -25.75 -12.45 -29.38
C ASP A 185 -25.66 -11.47 -28.20
N ALA A 186 -25.66 -11.99 -26.97
CA ALA A 186 -25.49 -11.18 -25.76
C ALA A 186 -24.11 -10.50 -25.70
N VAL A 187 -23.03 -11.24 -25.97
CA VAL A 187 -21.65 -10.70 -25.95
C VAL A 187 -21.43 -9.67 -27.06
N ASN A 188 -21.97 -9.88 -28.25
CA ASN A 188 -21.88 -8.89 -29.34
C ASN A 188 -22.70 -7.63 -29.04
N THR A 189 -23.77 -7.76 -28.25
CA THR A 189 -24.52 -6.61 -27.75
C THR A 189 -23.74 -5.84 -26.68
N HIS A 190 -23.13 -6.56 -25.73
CA HIS A 190 -22.34 -6.02 -24.62
C HIS A 190 -21.08 -6.88 -24.39
N ASN A 191 -19.93 -6.43 -24.92
CA ASN A 191 -18.68 -7.19 -24.86
C ASN A 191 -18.19 -7.45 -23.42
N GLU A 192 -18.54 -6.56 -22.49
CA GLU A 192 -18.18 -6.62 -21.07
C GLU A 192 -18.75 -7.88 -20.40
N LEU A 193 -19.94 -8.34 -20.83
CA LEU A 193 -20.57 -9.56 -20.31
C LEU A 193 -19.67 -10.79 -20.47
N LEU A 194 -18.81 -10.81 -21.49
CA LEU A 194 -17.85 -11.89 -21.66
C LEU A 194 -16.91 -12.01 -20.45
N TYR A 195 -16.35 -10.88 -20.02
CA TYR A 195 -15.31 -10.81 -18.99
C TYR A 195 -15.87 -10.79 -17.58
N ASP A 196 -16.97 -10.08 -17.38
CA ASP A 196 -17.52 -9.83 -16.05
C ASP A 196 -18.56 -10.88 -15.63
N TRP A 197 -19.15 -11.60 -16.59
CA TRP A 197 -20.23 -12.56 -16.32
C TRP A 197 -19.93 -13.98 -16.78
N ILE A 198 -19.66 -14.17 -18.08
CA ILE A 198 -19.55 -15.50 -18.70
C ILE A 198 -18.28 -16.24 -18.24
N ILE A 199 -17.11 -15.60 -18.38
CA ILE A 199 -15.83 -16.21 -17.97
C ILE A 199 -15.82 -16.57 -16.48
N PRO A 200 -16.22 -15.69 -15.54
CA PRO A 200 -16.24 -16.02 -14.11
C PRO A 200 -17.15 -17.21 -13.76
N ARG A 201 -18.32 -17.32 -14.41
CA ARG A 201 -19.24 -18.46 -14.19
C ARG A 201 -18.68 -19.76 -14.74
N LEU A 202 -18.19 -19.75 -15.98
CA LEU A 202 -17.51 -20.91 -16.54
C LEU A 202 -16.29 -21.32 -15.70
N PHE A 203 -15.53 -20.35 -15.18
CA PHE A 203 -14.42 -20.61 -14.29
C PHE A 203 -14.90 -21.30 -13.00
N LYS A 204 -15.99 -20.82 -12.38
CA LYS A 204 -16.59 -21.43 -11.18
C LYS A 204 -17.08 -22.85 -11.44
N GLU A 205 -17.58 -23.15 -12.64
CA GLU A 205 -18.03 -24.50 -13.00
C GLU A 205 -16.88 -25.44 -13.35
N PHE A 206 -15.81 -24.92 -13.96
CA PHE A 206 -14.66 -25.75 -14.36
C PHE A 206 -13.68 -25.96 -13.22
N TYR A 207 -13.66 -25.05 -12.24
CA TYR A 207 -12.64 -25.02 -11.22
C TYR A 207 -13.21 -24.88 -9.81
N ALA A 208 -12.63 -25.62 -8.88
CA ALA A 208 -12.75 -25.39 -7.45
C ALA A 208 -11.49 -24.67 -6.97
N ILE A 209 -11.67 -23.56 -6.26
CA ILE A 209 -10.58 -22.87 -5.57
C ILE A 209 -10.50 -23.43 -4.15
N GLU A 210 -9.39 -24.08 -3.82
CA GLU A 210 -9.07 -24.49 -2.46
C GLU A 210 -8.13 -23.48 -1.82
N ASP A 211 -8.56 -22.87 -0.71
CA ASP A 211 -7.71 -22.01 0.14
C ASP A 211 -6.92 -22.88 1.13
N TYR A 212 -5.60 -22.88 0.97
CA TYR A 212 -4.68 -23.43 1.96
C TYR A 212 -4.04 -22.28 2.72
N LYS A 213 -4.46 -22.11 3.98
CA LYS A 213 -3.80 -21.22 4.93
C LYS A 213 -2.59 -21.92 5.52
N ARG A 214 -1.39 -21.48 5.12
CA ARG A 214 -0.15 -21.94 5.72
C ARG A 214 0.40 -20.85 6.63
N ASN A 215 0.55 -21.17 7.91
CA ASN A 215 1.31 -20.36 8.83
C ASN A 215 2.79 -20.73 8.67
N GLU A 216 3.58 -19.81 8.15
CA GLU A 216 5.03 -19.96 8.05
C GLU A 216 5.70 -19.12 9.13
N GLU A 217 6.48 -19.77 10.00
CA GLU A 217 7.40 -19.10 10.91
C GLU A 217 8.65 -18.69 10.12
N TYR A 218 9.04 -17.42 10.28
CA TYR A 218 10.28 -16.89 9.70
C TYR A 218 10.95 -15.95 10.69
N GLU A 219 12.27 -15.87 10.63
CA GLU A 219 13.05 -14.93 11.42
C GLU A 219 13.33 -13.67 10.63
N VAL A 220 13.17 -12.51 11.28
CA VAL A 220 13.53 -11.20 10.71
C VAL A 220 14.58 -10.53 11.57
N GLU A 221 15.52 -9.86 10.92
CA GLU A 221 16.49 -8.99 11.59
C GLU A 221 15.85 -7.63 11.89
N LEU A 222 15.73 -7.29 13.17
CA LEU A 222 15.18 -5.98 13.59
C LEU A 222 16.05 -4.82 13.11
N ILE A 223 17.37 -5.03 13.08
CA ILE A 223 18.36 -4.04 12.67
C ILE A 223 19.45 -4.79 11.90
N LYS A 224 19.62 -4.47 10.62
CA LYS A 224 20.70 -5.03 9.80
C LYS A 224 22.04 -4.46 10.26
N LEU A 225 23.11 -5.24 10.16
CA LEU A 225 24.44 -4.72 10.45
C LEU A 225 24.93 -3.89 9.27
N ASN A 226 25.36 -2.66 9.56
CA ASN A 226 26.06 -1.81 8.60
C ASN A 226 27.39 -1.38 9.20
N GLN A 227 28.50 -1.70 8.51
CA GLN A 227 29.86 -1.40 8.96
C GLN A 227 30.13 0.12 9.01
N ASP A 228 29.51 0.88 8.09
CA ASP A 228 29.70 2.33 7.98
C ASP A 228 28.70 3.14 8.84
N GLY A 229 27.76 2.46 9.49
CA GLY A 229 26.66 3.07 10.23
C GLY A 229 25.58 3.70 9.33
N TYR A 230 24.44 4.02 9.94
CA TYR A 230 23.32 4.67 9.29
C TYR A 230 23.40 6.19 9.46
N ARG A 231 23.27 6.95 8.38
CA ARG A 231 23.22 8.41 8.44
C ARG A 231 21.78 8.87 8.59
N ILE A 232 21.47 9.49 9.72
CA ILE A 232 20.12 9.96 10.07
C ILE A 232 20.20 11.44 10.43
N THR A 233 19.30 12.25 9.89
CA THR A 233 19.19 13.67 10.25
C THR A 233 18.23 13.82 11.43
N SER A 234 18.69 14.40 12.54
CA SER A 234 17.85 14.62 13.72
C SER A 234 18.19 15.93 14.43
N LYS A 235 17.22 16.47 15.17
CA LYS A 235 17.44 17.67 15.98
C LYS A 235 18.07 17.27 17.33
N PRO A 236 18.96 18.10 17.91
CA PRO A 236 19.61 17.78 19.19
C PRO A 236 18.64 17.49 20.35
N ASP A 237 17.48 18.14 20.38
CA ASP A 237 16.43 17.92 21.40
C ASP A 237 15.72 16.57 21.26
N ARG A 238 15.80 15.94 20.09
CA ARG A 238 15.17 14.65 19.76
C ARG A 238 16.18 13.52 19.60
N THR A 239 17.42 13.76 19.98
CA THR A 239 18.51 12.77 19.89
C THR A 239 18.91 12.31 21.28
N VAL A 240 18.99 11.00 21.47
CA VAL A 240 19.44 10.39 22.73
C VAL A 240 20.58 9.43 22.43
N LYS A 241 21.74 9.68 23.04
CA LYS A 241 22.95 8.87 22.81
C LYS A 241 23.14 7.84 23.91
N TYR A 242 23.77 6.73 23.58
CA TYR A 242 24.10 5.64 24.51
C TYR A 242 24.91 6.11 25.72
N ASN A 243 25.78 7.10 25.53
CA ASN A 243 26.65 7.64 26.57
C ASN A 243 25.98 8.74 27.42
N ASP A 244 24.70 9.04 27.21
CA ASP A 244 23.97 9.95 28.09
C ASP A 244 23.83 9.36 29.50
N LYS A 245 24.11 10.16 30.53
CA LYS A 245 23.94 9.76 31.94
C LYS A 245 22.51 9.31 32.27
N ARG A 246 21.52 9.78 31.50
CA ARG A 246 20.09 9.49 31.72
C ARG A 246 19.70 8.08 31.27
N VAL A 247 20.52 7.41 30.47
CA VAL A 247 20.21 6.10 29.89
C VAL A 247 21.00 4.97 30.51
N THR A 248 21.95 5.27 31.40
CA THR A 248 22.90 4.31 31.97
C THR A 248 22.21 3.10 32.59
N ASP A 249 21.06 3.30 33.25
CA ASP A 249 20.29 2.22 33.89
C ASP A 249 19.44 1.39 32.91
N TYR A 250 19.35 1.80 31.64
CA TYR A 250 18.44 1.23 30.62
C TYR A 250 19.18 0.68 29.39
N LEU A 251 20.51 0.63 29.43
CA LEU A 251 21.34 0.27 28.27
C LEU A 251 21.05 -1.15 27.77
N GLU A 252 20.97 -2.12 28.68
CA GLU A 252 20.66 -3.52 28.36
C GLU A 252 19.21 -3.73 27.90
N LYS A 253 18.30 -2.88 28.39
CA LYS A 253 16.87 -2.96 28.09
C LYS A 253 16.53 -2.47 26.68
N SER A 254 17.35 -1.59 26.09
CA SER A 254 16.96 -0.97 24.82
C SER A 254 18.05 -0.53 23.87
N PHE A 255 19.21 -0.03 24.29
CA PHE A 255 20.10 0.69 23.36
C PHE A 255 20.85 -0.25 22.38
N HIS A 256 20.12 -0.83 21.43
CA HIS A 256 20.58 -1.69 20.34
C HIS A 256 21.40 -0.92 19.29
N LEU A 257 21.23 0.40 19.27
CA LEU A 257 22.01 1.34 18.48
C LEU A 257 22.70 2.32 19.44
N ASP A 258 23.80 2.92 18.98
CA ASP A 258 24.54 3.90 19.78
C ASP A 258 23.80 5.24 19.96
N THR A 259 22.86 5.55 19.08
CA THR A 259 22.09 6.79 19.09
C THR A 259 20.67 6.56 18.58
N TYR A 260 19.68 7.11 19.28
CA TYR A 260 18.26 7.12 18.88
C TYR A 260 17.83 8.52 18.48
N CYS A 261 17.25 8.63 17.29
CA CYS A 261 16.77 9.86 16.66
C CYS A 261 15.26 9.80 16.53
N PHE A 262 14.53 10.51 17.38
CA PHE A 262 13.06 10.48 17.38
C PHE A 262 12.48 11.46 16.38
N ASP A 263 11.47 11.05 15.62
CA ASP A 263 10.80 11.93 14.66
C ASP A 263 9.95 12.97 15.39
N SER A 264 9.44 12.62 16.58
CA SER A 264 8.58 13.49 17.38
C SER A 264 8.91 13.48 18.88
N LEU A 265 8.61 14.59 19.58
CA LEU A 265 8.72 14.65 21.05
C LEU A 265 7.77 13.67 21.76
N PRO A 266 6.53 13.42 21.29
CA PRO A 266 5.68 12.37 21.83
C PRO A 266 6.31 10.98 21.79
N GLU A 267 6.98 10.59 20.71
CA GLU A 267 7.73 9.32 20.65
C GLU A 267 8.82 9.25 21.72
N GLN A 268 9.65 10.28 21.82
CA GLN A 268 10.71 10.34 22.83
C GLN A 268 10.12 10.22 24.24
N GLN A 269 9.00 10.89 24.52
CA GLN A 269 8.32 10.81 25.81
C GLN A 269 7.78 9.40 26.08
N TYR A 270 7.17 8.78 25.08
CA TYR A 270 6.65 7.42 25.17
C TYR A 270 7.77 6.40 25.41
N PHE A 271 8.90 6.56 24.70
CA PHE A 271 10.10 5.76 24.89
C PHE A 271 10.57 5.74 26.35
N TRP A 272 10.66 6.91 27.00
CA TRP A 272 11.05 6.99 28.41
C TRP A 272 10.09 6.26 29.34
N ARG A 273 8.80 6.18 29.01
CA ARG A 273 7.80 5.44 29.79
C ARG A 273 7.95 3.94 29.62
N LEU A 274 8.23 3.48 28.39
CA LEU A 274 8.53 2.06 28.13
C LEU A 274 9.77 1.61 28.94
N LEU A 275 10.84 2.41 28.96
CA LEU A 275 12.04 2.09 29.71
C LEU A 275 11.79 1.97 31.23
N LYS A 276 10.98 2.86 31.80
CA LYS A 276 10.64 2.87 33.23
C LYS A 276 9.67 1.77 33.65
N ASN A 277 8.94 1.16 32.71
CA ASN A 277 7.95 0.15 33.03
C ASN A 277 8.61 -1.21 33.32
N GLN A 278 8.47 -1.69 34.56
CA GLN A 278 9.06 -2.95 35.02
C GLN A 278 8.45 -4.22 34.39
N LYS A 279 7.27 -4.12 33.78
CA LYS A 279 6.63 -5.24 33.07
C LYS A 279 7.20 -5.45 31.65
N ILE A 280 8.06 -4.56 31.22
CA ILE A 280 8.69 -4.59 29.90
C ILE A 280 10.12 -5.07 30.07
N LYS A 281 10.43 -6.15 29.38
CA LYS A 281 11.74 -6.79 29.39
C LYS A 281 12.72 -6.06 28.46
N GLU A 282 12.29 -5.76 27.24
CA GLU A 282 13.16 -5.20 26.20
C GLU A 282 12.37 -4.23 25.30
N VAL A 283 12.99 -3.13 24.88
CA VAL A 283 12.38 -2.07 24.05
C VAL A 283 13.23 -1.82 22.81
N TYR A 284 12.58 -1.83 21.65
CA TYR A 284 13.18 -1.53 20.35
C TYR A 284 12.54 -0.26 19.79
N PHE A 285 13.35 0.74 19.50
CA PHE A 285 12.92 1.89 18.71
C PHE A 285 13.29 1.63 17.24
N THR A 286 12.26 1.44 16.41
CA THR A 286 12.39 1.09 14.99
C THR A 286 11.96 2.21 14.05
N GLY A 287 11.30 3.26 14.56
CA GLY A 287 10.73 4.35 13.75
C GLY A 287 11.74 5.09 12.88
N MET A 288 13.00 5.20 13.33
CA MET A 288 14.05 5.85 12.53
C MET A 288 14.68 4.96 11.44
N LEU A 289 14.33 3.67 11.40
CA LEU A 289 14.86 2.73 10.43
C LEU A 289 13.97 2.67 9.19
N THR A 290 14.60 2.62 8.02
CA THR A 290 13.91 2.62 6.73
C THR A 290 14.32 1.43 5.86
N HIS A 291 13.96 1.46 4.57
CA HIS A 291 14.23 0.38 3.63
C HIS A 291 15.71 0.00 3.58
N GLY A 292 15.98 -1.29 3.74
CA GLY A 292 17.34 -1.85 3.79
C GLY A 292 17.98 -1.84 5.18
N GLN A 293 17.39 -1.16 6.17
CA GLN A 293 17.95 -1.05 7.52
C GLN A 293 17.29 -2.02 8.51
N SER A 294 16.04 -2.40 8.26
CA SER A 294 15.28 -3.37 9.06
C SER A 294 14.49 -4.32 8.16
N GLU A 295 14.33 -5.57 8.59
CA GLU A 295 13.41 -6.53 7.98
C GLU A 295 12.05 -6.57 8.69
N PHE A 296 11.92 -5.81 9.78
CA PHE A 296 10.67 -5.66 10.51
C PHE A 296 9.86 -4.48 9.94
N PHE A 297 9.07 -4.78 8.92
CA PHE A 297 8.13 -3.85 8.31
C PHE A 297 6.76 -4.51 8.12
N ILE A 298 5.76 -3.67 7.93
CA ILE A 298 4.37 -4.09 7.73
C ILE A 298 3.94 -3.63 6.34
N GLN A 299 3.44 -4.58 5.55
CA GLN A 299 2.87 -4.30 4.24
C GLN A 299 1.39 -3.96 4.38
N TYR A 300 0.96 -2.92 3.69
CA TYR A 300 -0.44 -2.52 3.62
C TYR A 300 -0.79 -2.11 2.19
N ILE A 301 -2.07 -2.21 1.86
CA ILE A 301 -2.61 -1.67 0.61
C ILE A 301 -2.95 -0.20 0.87
N ASP A 302 -2.28 0.68 0.15
CA ASP A 302 -2.54 2.11 0.21
C ASP A 302 -3.94 2.41 -0.35
N PRO A 303 -4.84 3.04 0.42
CA PRO A 303 -6.24 3.20 0.02
C PRO A 303 -6.40 4.15 -1.18
N ASP A 304 -5.47 5.08 -1.37
CA ASP A 304 -5.51 6.07 -2.45
C ASP A 304 -4.92 5.53 -3.76
N SER A 305 -3.76 4.87 -3.70
CA SER A 305 -3.04 4.38 -4.88
C SER A 305 -3.34 2.92 -5.22
N HIS A 306 -3.98 2.17 -4.32
CA HIS A 306 -4.20 0.71 -4.43
C HIS A 306 -2.91 -0.09 -4.67
N THR A 307 -1.76 0.47 -4.27
CA THR A 307 -0.45 -0.18 -4.37
C THR A 307 -0.04 -0.78 -3.02
N ILE A 308 0.78 -1.83 -3.07
CA ILE A 308 1.39 -2.40 -1.86
C ILE A 308 2.52 -1.48 -1.41
N ARG A 309 2.40 -0.95 -0.19
CA ARG A 309 3.42 -0.15 0.47
C ARG A 309 3.89 -0.83 1.73
N SER A 310 5.09 -0.48 2.18
CA SER A 310 5.67 -0.95 3.43
C SER A 310 5.85 0.23 4.37
N TYR A 311 5.62 0.01 5.67
CA TYR A 311 5.98 0.97 6.69
C TYR A 311 6.68 0.29 7.87
N TYR A 312 7.45 1.07 8.62
CA TYR A 312 8.22 0.63 9.78
C TYR A 312 7.53 1.18 11.03
N PRO A 313 7.10 0.33 11.97
CA PRO A 313 6.48 0.80 13.20
C PRO A 313 7.45 1.64 14.06
N ASP A 314 6.91 2.52 14.89
CA ASP A 314 7.75 3.37 15.76
C ASP A 314 8.48 2.55 16.83
N PHE A 315 7.76 1.66 17.51
CA PHE A 315 8.32 0.80 18.56
C PHE A 315 7.88 -0.65 18.43
N LEU A 316 8.74 -1.52 18.95
CA LEU A 316 8.43 -2.88 19.32
C LEU A 316 8.94 -3.10 20.74
N TYR A 317 8.16 -3.69 21.63
CA TYR A 317 8.67 -4.07 22.96
C TYR A 317 8.25 -5.48 23.34
N GLN A 318 9.08 -6.14 24.13
CA GLN A 318 8.82 -7.47 24.67
C GLN A 318 8.40 -7.36 26.15
N LYS A 319 7.30 -8.00 26.50
CA LYS A 319 6.85 -8.13 27.90
C LYS A 319 7.64 -9.23 28.62
N GLU A 320 7.53 -9.27 29.95
CA GLU A 320 8.15 -10.34 30.76
C GLU A 320 7.63 -11.75 30.41
N ASP A 321 6.39 -11.88 29.94
CA ASP A 321 5.82 -13.14 29.48
C ASP A 321 6.33 -13.61 28.10
N GLY A 322 7.20 -12.81 27.47
CA GLY A 322 7.80 -13.10 26.16
C GLY A 322 6.99 -12.62 24.96
N THR A 323 5.76 -12.14 25.16
CA THR A 323 4.92 -11.58 24.08
C THR A 323 5.45 -10.22 23.61
N TYR A 324 5.21 -9.91 22.33
CA TYR A 324 5.63 -8.66 21.74
C TYR A 324 4.46 -7.71 21.50
N VAL A 325 4.73 -6.42 21.60
CA VAL A 325 3.77 -5.36 21.30
C VAL A 325 4.37 -4.38 20.29
N ILE A 326 3.66 -4.20 19.19
CA ILE A 326 3.93 -3.20 18.17
C ILE A 326 3.23 -1.90 18.55
N VAL A 327 3.94 -0.78 18.56
CA VAL A 327 3.36 0.52 18.89
C VAL A 327 3.62 1.53 17.79
N GLU A 328 2.56 2.26 17.45
CA GLU A 328 2.61 3.44 16.58
C GLU A 328 2.15 4.67 17.37
N VAL A 329 2.93 5.75 17.34
CA VAL A 329 2.57 7.05 17.90
C VAL A 329 2.14 7.96 16.75
N LYS A 330 0.93 8.54 16.86
CA LYS A 330 0.38 9.44 15.82
C LYS A 330 -0.31 10.65 16.41
N ALA A 331 -0.24 11.76 15.68
CA ALA A 331 -0.97 12.96 16.04
C ALA A 331 -2.48 12.68 16.06
N ASP A 332 -3.17 13.23 17.06
CA ASP A 332 -4.58 12.95 17.35
C ASP A 332 -5.51 13.12 16.14
N PHE A 333 -5.28 14.15 15.33
CA PHE A 333 -6.09 14.43 14.15
C PHE A 333 -5.85 13.44 12.99
N MET A 334 -4.72 12.73 12.98
CA MET A 334 -4.37 11.76 11.93
C MET A 334 -4.91 10.36 12.20
N ILE A 335 -5.45 10.09 13.39
CA ILE A 335 -5.86 8.73 13.76
C ILE A 335 -6.95 8.21 12.84
N ASN A 336 -7.87 9.07 12.40
CA ASN A 336 -8.98 8.68 11.53
C ASN A 336 -8.64 8.76 10.03
N ASP A 337 -7.39 9.09 9.69
CA ASP A 337 -6.94 9.11 8.30
C ASP A 337 -7.05 7.71 7.67
N PRO A 338 -7.60 7.57 6.44
CA PRO A 338 -7.78 6.27 5.80
C PRO A 338 -6.49 5.46 5.67
N THR A 339 -5.36 6.12 5.37
CA THR A 339 -4.07 5.46 5.24
C THR A 339 -3.55 4.97 6.59
N ILE A 340 -3.77 5.74 7.66
CA ILE A 340 -3.42 5.33 9.03
C ILE A 340 -4.29 4.14 9.50
N GLN A 341 -5.58 4.13 9.16
CA GLN A 341 -6.47 3.01 9.46
C GLN A 341 -6.08 1.75 8.68
N ALA A 342 -5.72 1.88 7.40
CA ALA A 342 -5.20 0.75 6.62
C ALA A 342 -3.92 0.17 7.26
N LYS A 343 -2.94 1.03 7.62
CA LYS A 343 -1.73 0.58 8.32
C LYS A 343 -2.05 -0.17 9.60
N LYS A 344 -2.96 0.37 10.41
CA LYS A 344 -3.43 -0.25 11.66
C LYS A 344 -4.04 -1.62 11.43
N GLU A 345 -4.92 -1.77 10.45
CA GLU A 345 -5.60 -3.03 10.17
C GLU A 345 -4.61 -4.13 9.79
N PHE A 346 -3.72 -3.84 8.84
CA PHE A 346 -2.69 -4.80 8.41
C PHE A 346 -1.71 -5.14 9.53
N ALA A 347 -1.35 -4.15 10.37
CA ALA A 347 -0.50 -4.39 11.52
C ALA A 347 -1.17 -5.24 12.59
N GLN A 348 -2.47 -5.04 12.84
CA GLN A 348 -3.24 -5.89 13.74
C GLN A 348 -3.32 -7.33 13.24
N GLN A 349 -3.57 -7.53 11.94
CA GLN A 349 -3.59 -8.87 11.34
C GLN A 349 -2.24 -9.58 11.49
N MET A 350 -1.14 -8.88 11.17
CA MET A 350 0.22 -9.43 11.32
C MET A 350 0.56 -9.73 12.79
N ALA A 351 0.18 -8.83 13.70
CA ALA A 351 0.39 -9.00 15.14
C ALA A 351 -0.36 -10.23 15.66
N ILE A 352 -1.65 -10.36 15.37
CA ILE A 352 -2.48 -11.50 15.79
C ILE A 352 -1.91 -12.82 15.28
N ALA A 353 -1.51 -12.88 14.00
CA ALA A 353 -0.91 -14.07 13.42
C ALA A 353 0.39 -14.48 14.14
N SER A 354 1.18 -13.49 14.57
CA SER A 354 2.46 -13.67 15.27
C SER A 354 2.34 -13.82 16.79
N GLY A 355 1.13 -13.84 17.36
CA GLY A 355 0.95 -13.87 18.82
C GLY A 355 1.41 -12.58 19.51
N MET A 356 1.39 -11.47 18.78
CA MET A 356 1.75 -10.13 19.23
C MET A 356 0.48 -9.27 19.36
N THR A 357 0.61 -8.12 20.00
CA THR A 357 -0.46 -7.11 20.03
C THR A 357 -0.03 -5.83 19.32
N TYR A 358 -0.96 -5.15 18.66
CA TYR A 358 -0.73 -3.84 18.07
C TYR A 358 -1.46 -2.76 18.87
N THR A 359 -0.81 -1.62 19.10
CA THR A 359 -1.41 -0.46 19.77
C THR A 359 -1.05 0.83 19.05
N MET A 360 -2.05 1.68 18.84
CA MET A 360 -1.86 3.03 18.33
C MET A 360 -2.06 4.03 19.48
N VAL A 361 -1.08 4.90 19.69
CA VAL A 361 -1.04 5.86 20.79
C VAL A 361 -1.19 7.28 20.21
N PRO A 362 -2.28 8.00 20.56
CA PRO A 362 -2.41 9.42 20.23
C PRO A 362 -1.29 10.24 20.89
N SER A 363 -0.75 11.23 20.19
CA SER A 363 0.30 12.12 20.71
C SER A 363 -0.09 12.80 22.02
N SER A 364 -1.36 13.20 22.18
CA SER A 364 -1.88 13.77 23.44
C SER A 364 -1.80 12.79 24.61
N GLN A 365 -1.89 11.48 24.34
CA GLN A 365 -1.90 10.42 25.34
C GLN A 365 -0.52 9.80 25.57
N ALA A 366 0.50 10.11 24.77
CA ALA A 366 1.84 9.56 24.92
C ALA A 366 2.39 9.68 26.36
N LYS A 367 2.05 10.77 27.07
CA LYS A 367 2.42 10.98 28.49
C LYS A 367 1.61 10.17 29.49
N ASN A 368 0.36 9.82 29.18
CA ASN A 368 -0.63 9.37 30.16
C ASN A 368 -1.20 7.97 29.89
N VAL A 369 -1.07 7.42 28.67
CA VAL A 369 -1.66 6.13 28.29
C VAL A 369 -1.14 5.01 29.17
N GLU A 370 -2.01 4.17 29.74
CA GLU A 370 -1.55 3.02 30.51
C GLU A 370 -0.82 2.02 29.60
N ILE A 371 0.36 1.59 30.05
CA ILE A 371 1.16 0.60 29.34
C ILE A 371 0.93 -0.74 30.03
N THR A 372 0.02 -1.53 29.46
CA THR A 372 -0.46 -2.80 30.01
C THR A 372 0.35 -4.00 29.61
#